data_AF-A0A8T5HDP6-F1
#
_entry.id   AF-A0A8T5HDP6-F1
#
_cell.length_a   1.000
_cell.length_b   1.000
_cell.length_c   1.000
_cell.angle_alpha   90.00
_cell.angle_beta   90.00
_cell.angle_gamma   90.00
#
_symmetry.space_group_name_H-M   'P 1'
#
loop_
_entity.id
_entity.type
_entity.pdbx_description
1 polymer ?
#
loop_
_entity_poly.entity_id
_entity_poly.type
_entity_poly.pdbx_seq_one_letter_code
_entity_poly.pdbx_strand_id
1 'polypeptide(L)'
;MAKKRRKSKTKKVAKKAKKKQLSEAQEFEIMKLVLDKFLWLGFAIMAVGFFVAASGGALFNAIAYLVAGALVLVLFMILIVKEYEIIK
;
A
#
# COMPACT_ATOMS: atom_id res chain seq x y z
N MET A 1 29.56 46.94 45.82
CA MET A 1 28.22 46.90 45.19
C MET A 1 28.19 45.85 44.10
N ALA A 2 27.41 44.78 44.29
CA ALA A 2 27.37 43.60 43.43
C ALA A 2 26.15 43.61 42.51
N LYS A 3 26.31 43.37 41.20
CA LYS A 3 25.19 42.90 40.36
C LYS A 3 25.70 42.02 39.21
N LYS A 4 25.93 40.76 39.56
CA LYS A 4 26.25 39.65 38.66
C LYS A 4 25.04 39.41 37.74
N ARG A 5 25.12 39.83 36.48
CA ARG A 5 24.13 39.55 35.44
C ARG A 5 24.14 38.05 35.11
N ARG A 6 23.31 37.27 35.79
CA ARG A 6 22.94 35.91 35.37
C ARG A 6 21.55 35.99 34.74
N LYS A 7 21.45 35.86 33.42
CA LYS A 7 20.19 35.49 32.76
C LYS A 7 20.43 34.34 31.78
N SER A 8 20.11 33.16 32.31
CA SER A 8 19.48 32.00 31.66
C SER A 8 19.87 31.69 30.21
N LYS A 9 20.81 30.75 30.05
CA LYS A 9 20.87 29.89 28.86
C LYS A 9 19.61 29.00 28.84
N THR A 10 18.64 29.35 28.02
CA THR A 10 17.49 28.49 27.69
C THR A 10 18.01 27.28 26.92
N LYS A 11 18.23 26.17 27.62
CA LYS A 11 18.50 24.88 26.97
C LYS A 11 17.22 24.46 26.23
N LYS A 12 17.17 24.67 24.90
CA LYS A 12 16.20 23.99 24.04
C LYS A 12 16.51 22.50 24.09
N VAL A 13 15.77 21.76 24.91
CA VAL A 13 15.84 20.31 24.95
C VAL A 13 15.30 19.82 23.62
N ALA A 14 16.18 19.28 22.76
CA ALA A 14 15.79 18.68 21.50
C ALA A 14 14.89 17.46 21.82
N LYS A 15 13.59 17.65 21.73
CA LYS A 15 12.58 16.61 21.93
C LYS A 15 12.76 15.59 20.80
N LYS A 16 13.44 14.48 21.08
CA LYS A 16 13.59 13.34 20.16
C LYS A 16 12.18 12.88 19.79
N ALA A 17 11.77 13.13 18.55
CA ALA A 17 10.44 12.76 18.06
C ALA A 17 10.33 11.23 18.17
N LYS A 18 9.44 10.74 19.05
CA LYS A 18 9.04 9.33 19.03
C LYS A 18 8.52 9.03 17.62
N LYS A 19 9.01 7.96 16.99
CA LYS A 19 8.45 7.46 15.74
C LYS A 19 6.95 7.26 15.97
N LYS A 20 6.12 7.92 15.18
CA LYS A 20 4.66 7.85 15.29
C LYS A 20 4.27 6.43 14.88
N GLN A 21 3.79 5.64 15.84
CA GLN A 21 3.15 4.37 15.51
C GLN A 21 1.75 4.69 15.00
N LEU A 22 1.35 4.02 13.93
CA LEU A 22 0.03 4.18 13.35
C LEU A 22 -0.98 3.52 14.27
N SER A 23 -2.18 4.08 14.37
CA SER A 23 -3.29 3.38 15.02
C SER A 23 -3.84 2.30 14.09
N GLU A 24 -4.46 1.25 14.63
CA GLU A 24 -5.12 0.19 13.83
C GLU A 24 -6.06 0.75 12.76
N ALA A 25 -6.76 1.85 13.06
CA ALA A 25 -7.62 2.53 12.10
C ALA A 25 -6.85 3.08 10.89
N GLN A 26 -5.64 3.59 11.10
CA GLN A 26 -4.77 4.06 10.01
C GLN A 26 -4.18 2.88 9.22
N GLU A 27 -3.87 1.76 9.88
CA GLU A 27 -3.39 0.55 9.22
C GLU A 27 -4.49 -0.04 8.30
N PHE A 28 -5.74 -0.02 8.76
CA PHE A 28 -6.90 -0.40 7.96
C PHE A 28 -7.09 0.49 6.72
N GLU A 29 -6.94 1.81 6.86
CA GLU A 29 -7.00 2.75 5.73
C GLU A 29 -5.89 2.48 4.70
N ILE A 30 -4.68 2.18 5.17
CA ILE A 30 -3.56 1.83 4.28
C ILE A 30 -3.87 0.52 3.54
N MET A 31 -4.41 -0.50 4.22
CA MET A 31 -4.77 -1.76 3.57
C MET A 31 -5.82 -1.60 2.45
N LYS A 32 -6.78 -0.67 2.60
CA LYS A 32 -7.72 -0.33 1.52
C LYS A 32 -7.03 0.34 0.33
N LEU A 33 -6.12 1.28 0.60
CA LEU A 33 -5.34 1.95 -0.45
C LEU A 33 -4.46 0.95 -1.19
N VAL A 34 -3.86 0.01 -0.47
CA VAL A 34 -3.01 -1.04 -1.01
C VAL A 34 -3.84 -2.00 -1.88
N LEU A 35 -5.03 -2.41 -1.42
CA LEU A 35 -5.96 -3.23 -2.20
C LEU A 35 -6.34 -2.56 -3.52
N ASP A 36 -6.63 -1.26 -3.53
CA ASP A 36 -6.94 -0.50 -4.75
C ASP A 36 -5.77 -0.53 -5.75
N LYS A 37 -4.53 -0.32 -5.29
CA LYS A 37 -3.34 -0.38 -6.17
C LYS A 37 -3.09 -1.77 -6.75
N PHE A 38 -3.30 -2.83 -5.97
CA PHE A 38 -3.13 -4.20 -6.47
C PHE A 38 -4.25 -4.65 -7.42
N LEU A 39 -5.49 -4.21 -7.16
CA LEU A 39 -6.61 -4.47 -8.06
C LEU A 39 -6.34 -3.88 -9.45
N TRP A 40 -5.80 -2.66 -9.50
CA TRP A 40 -5.38 -2.00 -10.74
C TRP A 40 -4.35 -2.80 -11.53
N LEU A 41 -3.43 -3.51 -10.86
CA LEU A 41 -2.41 -4.32 -11.53
C LEU A 41 -3.04 -5.53 -12.25
N GLY A 42 -3.88 -6.29 -11.55
CA GLY A 42 -4.58 -7.43 -12.16
C GLY A 42 -5.55 -6.98 -13.26
N PHE A 43 -6.24 -5.85 -13.05
CA PHE A 43 -7.11 -5.25 -14.05
C PHE A 43 -6.35 -4.82 -15.31
N ALA A 44 -5.17 -4.19 -15.17
CA ALA A 44 -4.34 -3.80 -16.30
C ALA A 44 -3.90 -5.01 -17.13
N ILE A 45 -3.52 -6.12 -16.49
CA ILE A 45 -3.14 -7.35 -17.19
C ILE A 45 -4.34 -7.93 -17.96
N MET A 46 -5.52 -7.95 -17.34
CA MET A 46 -6.75 -8.41 -18.02
C MET A 46 -7.14 -7.49 -19.18
N ALA A 47 -6.98 -6.18 -19.02
CA ALA A 47 -7.24 -5.21 -20.09
C ALA A 47 -6.32 -5.42 -21.29
N VAL A 48 -5.05 -5.79 -21.06
CA VAL A 48 -4.14 -6.19 -22.14
C VAL A 48 -4.63 -7.47 -22.82
N GLY A 49 -5.03 -8.50 -22.07
CA GLY A 49 -5.60 -9.72 -22.65
C GLY A 49 -6.83 -9.47 -23.50
N PHE A 50 -7.72 -8.60 -23.03
CA PHE A 50 -8.89 -8.15 -23.78
C PHE A 50 -8.50 -7.37 -25.04
N PHE A 51 -7.52 -6.47 -24.96
CA PHE A 51 -7.01 -5.74 -26.12
C PHE A 51 -6.41 -6.68 -27.18
N VAL A 52 -5.68 -7.71 -26.76
CA VAL A 52 -5.12 -8.74 -27.66
C VAL A 52 -6.25 -9.54 -28.35
N ALA A 53 -7.33 -9.88 -27.62
CA ALA A 53 -8.50 -10.50 -28.23
C ALA A 53 -9.19 -9.58 -29.25
N ALA A 54 -9.41 -8.31 -28.87
CA ALA A 54 -10.12 -7.34 -29.69
C ALA A 54 -9.36 -6.94 -30.98
N SER A 55 -8.02 -6.99 -30.95
CA SER A 55 -7.16 -6.70 -32.11
C SER A 55 -6.98 -7.89 -33.06
N GLY A 56 -7.68 -9.01 -32.83
CA GLY A 56 -7.58 -10.21 -33.68
C GLY A 56 -6.31 -11.02 -33.44
N GLY A 57 -5.63 -10.82 -32.31
CA GLY A 57 -4.50 -11.63 -31.90
C GLY A 57 -4.89 -13.09 -31.64
N ALA A 58 -3.88 -13.95 -31.48
CA ALA A 58 -4.09 -15.35 -31.18
C ALA A 58 -4.94 -15.52 -29.90
N LEU A 59 -6.08 -16.21 -30.02
CA LEU A 59 -7.04 -16.40 -28.92
C LEU A 59 -6.38 -17.03 -27.69
N PHE A 60 -5.43 -17.95 -27.91
CA PHE A 60 -4.65 -18.57 -26.83
C PHE A 60 -3.88 -17.53 -26.00
N ASN A 61 -3.24 -16.56 -26.66
CA ASN A 61 -2.49 -15.51 -25.97
C ASN A 61 -3.42 -14.60 -25.17
N ALA A 62 -4.57 -14.22 -25.74
CA ALA A 62 -5.55 -13.40 -25.04
C ALA A 62 -6.09 -14.10 -23.78
N ILE A 63 -6.44 -15.39 -23.89
CA ILE A 63 -6.89 -16.19 -22.75
C ILE A 63 -5.76 -16.33 -21.72
N ALA A 64 -4.52 -16.54 -22.13
CA ALA A 64 -3.38 -16.61 -21.22
C ALA A 64 -3.21 -15.33 -20.38
N TYR A 65 -3.32 -14.15 -21.01
CA TYR A 65 -3.27 -12.87 -20.28
C TYR A 65 -4.46 -12.69 -19.32
N LEU A 66 -5.68 -13.06 -19.73
CA LEU A 66 -6.86 -13.00 -18.87
C LEU A 66 -6.73 -13.92 -17.65
N VAL A 67 -6.29 -15.17 -17.86
CA VAL A 67 -6.05 -16.14 -16.79
C VAL A 67 -4.92 -15.67 -15.87
N ALA A 68 -3.83 -15.14 -16.42
CA ALA A 68 -2.74 -14.59 -15.63
C ALA A 68 -3.21 -13.43 -14.73
N GLY A 69 -4.00 -12.49 -15.28
CA GLY A 69 -4.57 -11.39 -14.50
C GLY A 69 -5.50 -11.88 -13.39
N ALA A 70 -6.36 -12.86 -13.69
CA ALA A 70 -7.24 -13.48 -12.69
C ALA A 70 -6.45 -14.19 -11.58
N LEU A 71 -5.40 -14.95 -11.92
CA LEU A 71 -4.54 -15.64 -10.94
C LEU A 71 -3.84 -14.64 -10.00
N VAL A 72 -3.35 -13.52 -10.53
CA VAL A 72 -2.74 -12.46 -9.72
C VAL A 72 -3.76 -11.88 -8.73
N LEU A 73 -4.97 -11.58 -9.18
CA LEU A 73 -6.03 -11.08 -8.29
C LEU A 73 -6.40 -12.08 -7.20
N VAL A 74 -6.53 -13.37 -7.54
CA VAL A 74 -6.83 -14.44 -6.58
C VAL A 74 -5.71 -14.58 -5.55
N LEU A 75 -4.45 -14.54 -5.99
CA LEU A 75 -3.30 -14.62 -5.08
C LEU A 75 -3.28 -13.44 -4.10
N PHE A 76 -3.50 -12.21 -4.59
CA PHE A 76 -3.61 -11.04 -3.73
C PHE A 76 -4.81 -11.11 -2.78
N MET A 77 -5.96 -11.61 -3.24
CA MET A 77 -7.13 -11.82 -2.40
C MET A 77 -6.81 -12.76 -1.23
N ILE A 78 -6.10 -13.87 -1.48
CA ILE A 78 -5.69 -14.82 -0.45
C ILE A 78 -4.73 -14.17 0.56
N LEU A 79 -3.74 -13.43 0.07
CA LEU A 79 -2.77 -12.72 0.92
C LEU A 79 -3.51 -11.73 1.83
N ILE A 80 -4.39 -10.94 1.25
CA ILE A 80 -5.19 -9.93 1.95
C ILE A 80 -6.07 -10.58 3.03
N VAL A 81 -6.83 -11.62 2.71
CA VAL A 81 -7.70 -12.31 3.70
C VAL A 81 -6.89 -12.83 4.88
N LYS A 82 -5.71 -13.42 4.62
CA LYS A 82 -4.83 -13.91 5.68
C LYS A 82 -4.30 -12.79 6.57
N GLU A 83 -3.92 -11.66 5.99
CA GLU A 83 -3.45 -10.50 6.78
C GLU A 83 -4.60 -9.90 7.61
N TYR A 84 -5.81 -9.83 7.04
CA TYR A 84 -7.00 -9.33 7.73
C TYR A 84 -7.48 -10.23 8.87
N GLU A 85 -7.33 -11.55 8.75
CA GLU A 85 -7.65 -12.49 9.84
C GLU A 85 -6.68 -12.37 11.02
N ILE A 86 -5.43 -11.95 10.80
CA ILE A 86 -4.43 -11.77 11.86
C ILE A 86 -4.71 -10.51 12.70
N ILE A 87 -5.42 -9.53 12.15
CA ILE A 87 -5.73 -8.25 12.81
C ILE A 87 -7.03 -8.34 13.67
N LYS A 88 -7.71 -9.49 13.69
CA LYS A 88 -8.90 -9.72 14.52
C LYS A 88 -8.56 -10.45 15.81
#